data_AF-A0A7X5N2B6-F1
#
_entry.id   AF-A0A7X5N2B6-F1
#
_cell.length_a   1.000
_cell.length_b   1.000
_cell.length_c   1.000
_cell.angle_alpha   90.00
_cell.angle_beta   90.00
_cell.angle_gamma   90.00
#
_symmetry.space_group_name_H-M   'P 1'
#
loop_
_entity.id
_entity.type
_entity.pdbx_description
1 polymer ?
#
loop_
_entity_poly.entity_id
_entity_poly.type
_entity_poly.pdbx_seq_one_letter_code
_entity_poly.pdbx_strand_id
1 'polypeptide(L)'
;LVDQDTPMIWRGPMATSALTQLFNDTLWDDLDYLLIDLPPGTGDIQLTLSQKIPVAGAVIVTTPQDIATLDARKALKMFEKVEVPVLGIVENMAVHTCSQCGHREHLFGEGGGERMAAQYGVPLLGSLPLAIA
;
A
#
# COMPACT_ATOMS: atom_id res chain seq x y z
N LEU A 1 19.95 -1.75 -26.16
CA LEU A 1 19.97 -2.34 -24.81
C LEU A 1 20.30 -1.20 -23.86
N VAL A 2 19.39 -0.88 -22.94
CA VAL A 2 19.58 0.19 -21.95
C VAL A 2 20.56 -0.34 -20.90
N ASP A 3 21.52 0.48 -20.48
CA ASP A 3 22.52 0.15 -19.47
C ASP A 3 21.84 -0.09 -18.11
N GLN A 4 22.22 -1.15 -17.40
CA GLN A 4 21.55 -1.59 -16.17
C GLN A 4 21.64 -0.55 -15.05
N ASP A 5 22.68 0.29 -15.08
CA ASP A 5 22.93 1.32 -14.07
C ASP A 5 22.27 2.67 -14.40
N THR A 6 21.57 2.79 -15.54
CA THR A 6 20.86 4.03 -15.88
C THR A 6 19.46 4.01 -15.25
N PRO A 7 19.16 4.87 -14.26
CA PRO A 7 17.82 4.94 -13.69
C PRO A 7 16.82 5.30 -14.79
N MET A 8 15.92 4.36 -15.10
CA MET A 8 14.81 4.64 -16.00
C MET A 8 13.81 5.55 -15.30
N ILE A 9 13.68 6.79 -15.78
CA ILE A 9 12.63 7.68 -15.32
C ILE A 9 11.33 7.26 -16.00
N TRP A 10 10.47 6.58 -15.24
CA TRP A 10 9.12 6.24 -15.68
C TRP A 10 8.24 7.49 -15.58
N ARG A 11 7.95 8.12 -16.73
CA ARG A 11 6.95 9.20 -16.79
C ARG A 11 5.55 8.60 -16.61
N GLY A 12 4.61 9.37 -16.04
CA GLY A 12 3.24 8.92 -15.73
C GLY A 12 2.57 8.09 -16.84
N PRO A 13 2.54 8.56 -18.11
CA PRO A 13 1.95 7.79 -19.21
C PRO A 13 2.64 6.45 -19.47
N MET A 14 3.95 6.36 -19.27
CA MET A 14 4.70 5.11 -19.48
C MET A 14 4.37 4.08 -18.39
N ALA A 15 4.27 4.52 -17.13
CA ALA A 15 3.89 3.66 -16.02
C ALA A 15 2.46 3.13 -16.19
N THR A 16 1.53 4.00 -16.59
CA THR A 16 0.15 3.60 -16.92
C THR A 16 0.08 2.61 -18.06
N SER A 17 0.83 2.83 -19.15
CA SER A 17 0.84 1.93 -20.30
C SER A 17 1.41 0.57 -19.94
N ALA A 18 2.52 0.52 -19.18
CA ALA A 18 3.10 -0.74 -18.75
C ALA A 18 2.19 -1.49 -17.76
N LEU A 19 1.51 -0.79 -16.86
CA LEU A 19 0.50 -1.40 -16.00
C LEU A 19 -0.62 -2.01 -16.84
N THR A 20 -1.18 -1.26 -17.80
CA THR A 20 -2.22 -1.77 -18.70
C THR A 20 -1.74 -2.98 -19.49
N GLN A 21 -0.48 -2.97 -19.92
CA GLN A 21 0.15 -4.08 -20.62
C GLN A 21 0.30 -5.32 -19.72
N LEU A 22 0.80 -5.15 -18.48
CA LEU A 22 0.91 -6.23 -17.51
C LEU A 22 -0.45 -6.88 -17.21
N PHE A 23 -1.52 -6.10 -17.23
CA PHE A 23 -2.88 -6.62 -17.03
C PHE A 23 -3.40 -7.41 -18.23
N ASN A 24 -3.22 -6.91 -19.45
CA ASN A 24 -3.84 -7.47 -20.65
C ASN A 24 -2.99 -8.53 -21.35
N ASP A 25 -1.66 -8.39 -21.31
CA ASP A 25 -0.73 -9.20 -22.12
C ASP A 25 -0.06 -10.31 -21.30
N THR A 26 -0.31 -10.35 -19.98
CA THR A 26 0.18 -11.44 -19.10
C THR A 26 -0.84 -12.57 -19.05
N LEU A 27 -0.37 -13.81 -19.17
CA LEU A 27 -1.18 -15.01 -19.04
C LEU A 27 -1.43 -15.34 -17.56
N TRP A 28 -2.38 -14.64 -16.94
CA TRP A 28 -2.76 -14.86 -15.53
C TRP A 28 -3.55 -16.16 -15.29
N ASP A 29 -4.18 -16.72 -16.33
CA ASP A 29 -5.02 -17.93 -16.30
C ASP A 29 -6.02 -17.94 -15.12
N ASP A 30 -6.45 -19.12 -14.62
CA ASP A 30 -7.42 -19.28 -13.53
C ASP A 30 -6.94 -18.77 -12.15
N LEU A 31 -6.82 -17.44 -12.01
CA LEU A 31 -6.36 -16.77 -10.80
C LEU A 31 -7.53 -16.29 -9.93
N ASP A 32 -7.57 -16.73 -8.67
CA ASP A 32 -8.56 -16.26 -7.69
C ASP A 32 -8.31 -14.81 -7.23
N TYR A 33 -7.03 -14.46 -7.03
CA TYR A 33 -6.62 -13.16 -6.49
C TYR A 33 -5.36 -12.63 -7.16
N LEU A 34 -5.42 -11.39 -7.66
CA LEU A 34 -4.28 -10.63 -8.12
C LEU A 34 -3.98 -9.49 -7.15
N LEU A 35 -2.84 -9.57 -6.47
CA LEU A 35 -2.36 -8.48 -5.60
C LEU A 35 -1.53 -7.51 -6.41
N ILE A 36 -1.85 -6.22 -6.30
CA ILE A 36 -1.17 -5.15 -7.01
C ILE A 36 -0.44 -4.28 -5.99
N ASP A 37 0.89 -4.28 -6.05
CA ASP A 37 1.70 -3.36 -5.26
C ASP A 37 1.76 -2.01 -5.96
N LEU A 38 1.07 -1.03 -5.40
CA LEU A 38 1.00 0.32 -5.96
C LEU A 38 2.18 1.13 -5.42
N PRO A 39 2.77 2.03 -6.24
CA PRO A 39 3.74 2.98 -5.72
C PRO A 39 3.09 3.83 -4.61
N PRO A 40 3.88 4.36 -3.67
CA PRO A 40 3.35 5.12 -2.55
C PRO A 40 2.64 6.40 -3.01
N GLY A 41 1.73 6.89 -2.17
CA GLY A 41 1.03 8.17 -2.36
C GLY A 41 -0.30 8.05 -3.10
N THR A 42 -0.75 9.19 -3.65
CA THR A 42 -2.07 9.35 -4.30
C THR A 42 -1.92 9.96 -5.69
N GLY A 43 -0.97 9.44 -6.47
CA GLY A 43 -0.67 9.92 -7.82
C GLY A 43 -1.68 9.46 -8.88
N ASP A 44 -1.38 9.79 -10.13
CA ASP A 44 -2.25 9.48 -11.28
C ASP A 44 -2.38 7.99 -11.56
N ILE A 45 -1.39 7.17 -11.14
CA ILE A 45 -1.39 5.74 -11.40
C ILE A 45 -2.46 5.00 -10.61
N GLN A 46 -2.71 5.38 -9.35
CA GLN A 46 -3.76 4.78 -8.53
C GLN A 46 -5.15 5.12 -9.10
N LEU A 47 -5.36 6.37 -9.53
CA LEU A 47 -6.58 6.80 -10.19
C LEU A 47 -6.79 6.09 -11.53
N THR A 48 -5.73 5.97 -12.32
CA THR A 48 -5.83 5.31 -13.63
C THR A 48 -6.12 3.82 -13.46
N LEU A 49 -5.50 3.18 -12.47
CA LEU A 49 -5.76 1.78 -12.14
C LEU A 49 -7.22 1.57 -11.74
N SER A 50 -7.77 2.38 -10.83
CA SER A 50 -9.18 2.25 -10.42
C SER A 50 -10.17 2.50 -11.56
N GLN A 51 -9.77 3.26 -12.60
CA GLN A 51 -10.61 3.55 -13.76
C GLN A 51 -10.52 2.49 -14.87
N LYS A 52 -9.35 1.86 -15.05
CA LYS A 52 -9.10 0.93 -16.15
C LYS A 52 -9.23 -0.53 -15.77
N ILE A 53 -9.04 -0.85 -14.49
CA ILE A 53 -9.00 -2.21 -13.98
C ILE A 53 -10.10 -2.35 -12.93
N PRO A 54 -10.93 -3.41 -12.98
CA PRO A 54 -11.92 -3.68 -11.94
C PRO A 54 -11.20 -4.07 -10.64
N VAL A 55 -11.11 -3.14 -9.69
CA VAL A 55 -10.47 -3.36 -8.39
C VAL A 55 -11.51 -3.85 -7.40
N ALA A 56 -11.32 -5.06 -6.86
CA ALA A 56 -12.23 -5.64 -5.87
C ALA A 56 -12.16 -4.92 -4.51
N GLY A 57 -11.02 -4.31 -4.18
CA GLY A 57 -10.83 -3.51 -2.99
C GLY A 57 -9.37 -3.12 -2.79
N ALA A 58 -9.12 -2.24 -1.81
CA ALA A 58 -7.81 -1.75 -1.45
C ALA A 58 -7.47 -2.08 0.02
N VAL A 59 -6.22 -2.44 0.28
CA VAL A 59 -5.67 -2.55 1.64
C VAL A 59 -4.69 -1.40 1.84
N ILE A 60 -4.89 -0.63 2.90
CA ILE A 60 -4.00 0.49 3.23
C ILE A 60 -2.92 0.00 4.18
N VAL A 61 -1.66 0.11 3.77
CA VAL A 61 -0.51 -0.20 4.63
C VAL A 61 0.08 1.11 5.15
N THR A 62 0.30 1.20 6.47
CA THR A 62 0.93 2.36 7.10
C THR A 62 1.89 1.91 8.21
N THR A 63 2.57 2.85 8.85
CA THR A 63 3.34 2.64 10.08
C THR A 63 2.76 3.53 11.20
N PRO A 64 3.02 3.26 12.49
CA PRO A 64 2.36 4.00 13.57
C PRO A 64 2.59 5.52 13.60
N GLN A 65 3.67 6.00 12.99
CA GLN A 65 4.04 7.42 12.99
C GLN A 65 3.04 8.33 12.26
N ASP A 66 2.87 9.54 12.77
CA ASP A 66 1.90 10.51 12.26
C ASP A 66 2.10 10.85 10.77
N ILE A 67 3.35 10.93 10.31
CA ILE A 67 3.68 11.25 8.92
C ILE A 67 3.15 10.15 7.98
N ALA A 68 3.33 8.87 8.34
CA ALA A 68 2.85 7.77 7.52
C ALA A 68 1.32 7.66 7.56
N THR A 69 0.70 7.89 8.72
CA THR A 69 -0.76 7.88 8.81
C THR A 69 -1.39 9.04 8.07
N LEU A 70 -0.73 10.20 7.97
CA LEU A 70 -1.19 11.33 7.14
C LEU A 70 -1.31 10.95 5.67
N ASP A 71 -0.34 10.22 5.12
CA ASP A 71 -0.38 9.79 3.73
C ASP A 71 -1.36 8.64 3.51
N ALA A 72 -1.45 7.70 4.45
CA ALA A 72 -2.46 6.65 4.44
C ALA A 72 -3.89 7.23 4.44
N ARG A 73 -4.16 8.31 5.19
CA ARG A 73 -5.44 9.02 5.18
C ARG A 73 -5.79 9.59 3.80
N LYS A 74 -4.80 10.14 3.08
CA LYS A 74 -5.02 10.63 1.72
C LYS A 74 -5.33 9.49 0.76
N ALA A 75 -4.62 8.36 0.87
CA ALA A 75 -4.86 7.18 0.05
C ALA A 75 -6.25 6.60 0.27
N LEU A 76 -6.68 6.46 1.54
CA LEU A 76 -8.03 6.01 1.89
C LEU A 76 -9.10 6.89 1.24
N LYS A 77 -9.00 8.22 1.39
CA LYS A 77 -9.95 9.16 0.77
C LYS A 77 -9.95 9.13 -0.75
N MET A 78 -8.79 8.86 -1.35
CA MET A 78 -8.67 8.71 -2.81
C MET A 78 -9.46 7.49 -3.27
N PHE A 79 -9.29 6.33 -2.62
CA PHE A 79 -10.05 5.12 -2.93
C PHE A 79 -11.55 5.28 -2.69
N GLU A 80 -11.97 5.94 -1.61
CA GLU A 80 -13.38 6.30 -1.39
C GLU A 80 -13.95 7.13 -2.55
N LYS A 81 -13.18 8.11 -3.05
CA LYS A 81 -13.62 8.99 -4.15
C LYS A 81 -13.78 8.26 -5.48
N VAL A 82 -13.01 7.21 -5.71
CA VAL A 82 -13.11 6.37 -6.92
C VAL A 82 -13.98 5.13 -6.69
N GLU A 83 -14.73 5.10 -5.59
CA GLU A 83 -15.68 4.04 -5.22
C GLU A 83 -15.02 2.65 -5.09
N VAL A 84 -13.74 2.59 -4.74
CA VAL A 84 -13.04 1.35 -4.43
C VAL A 84 -13.15 1.07 -2.93
N PRO A 85 -13.69 -0.10 -2.52
CA PRO A 85 -13.87 -0.40 -1.11
C PRO A 85 -12.51 -0.61 -0.43
N VAL A 86 -12.30 0.08 0.69
CA VAL A 86 -11.13 -0.14 1.53
C VAL A 86 -11.43 -1.32 2.46
N LEU A 87 -10.75 -2.44 2.21
CA LEU A 87 -10.94 -3.70 2.93
C LEU A 87 -10.40 -3.63 4.36
N GLY A 88 -9.44 -2.73 4.62
CA GLY A 88 -8.93 -2.45 5.95
C GLY A 88 -7.53 -1.84 5.94
N ILE A 89 -6.98 -1.68 7.14
CA ILE A 89 -5.66 -1.08 7.39
C ILE A 89 -4.72 -2.14 7.96
N VAL A 90 -3.49 -2.19 7.48
CA VAL A 90 -2.37 -2.93 8.08
C VAL A 90 -1.38 -1.92 8.65
N GLU A 91 -1.06 -2.05 9.93
CA GLU A 91 -0.03 -1.26 10.59
C GLU A 91 1.29 -2.04 10.60
N ASN A 92 2.21 -1.70 9.71
CA ASN A 92 3.53 -2.32 9.61
C ASN A 92 4.52 -1.68 10.60
N MET A 93 5.59 -2.41 10.94
CA MET A 93 6.66 -1.96 11.83
C MET A 93 6.16 -1.45 13.19
N ALA A 94 5.09 -2.05 13.72
CA ALA A 94 4.38 -1.56 14.90
C ALA A 94 5.18 -1.69 16.21
N VAL A 95 5.99 -2.74 16.32
CA VAL A 95 6.81 -3.02 17.51
C VAL A 95 8.11 -3.69 17.12
N HIS A 96 9.22 -3.24 17.67
CA HIS A 96 10.50 -3.95 17.59
C HIS A 96 10.65 -4.84 18.82
N THR A 97 11.13 -6.08 18.63
CA THR A 97 11.53 -6.97 19.72
C THR A 97 13.02 -7.24 19.59
N CYS A 98 13.81 -6.78 20.56
CA CYS A 98 15.26 -6.96 20.55
C CYS A 98 15.60 -8.46 20.60
N SER A 99 16.37 -8.92 19.62
CA SER A 99 16.76 -10.33 19.49
C SER A 99 17.69 -10.82 20.61
N GLN A 100 18.35 -9.90 21.32
CA GLN A 100 19.31 -10.22 22.38
C GLN A 100 18.66 -10.34 23.76
N CYS A 101 17.69 -9.48 24.07
CA CYS A 101 17.10 -9.40 25.41
C CYS A 101 15.58 -9.54 25.47
N GLY A 102 14.90 -9.62 24.32
CA GLY A 102 13.43 -9.72 24.25
C GLY A 102 12.68 -8.43 24.60
N HIS A 103 13.40 -7.32 24.83
CA HIS A 103 12.78 -6.02 25.07
C HIS A 103 11.91 -5.59 23.89
N ARG A 104 10.72 -5.08 24.17
CA ARG A 104 9.76 -4.62 23.17
C ARG A 104 9.64 -3.10 23.22
N GLU A 105 9.78 -2.47 22.07
CA GLU A 105 9.72 -1.01 21.97
C GLU A 105 9.01 -0.55 20.69
N HIS A 106 8.37 0.61 20.77
CA HIS A 106 7.61 1.24 19.69
C HIS A 106 8.45 2.32 19.00
N LEU A 107 9.43 1.90 18.19
CA LEU A 107 10.39 2.81 17.53
C LEU A 107 9.74 3.92 16.70
N PHE A 108 8.58 3.61 16.11
CA PHE A 108 7.86 4.48 15.18
C PHE A 108 6.57 5.05 15.77
N GLY A 109 6.41 4.98 17.09
CA GLY A 109 5.15 5.29 17.78
C GLY A 109 4.21 4.09 17.87
N GLU A 110 3.01 4.32 18.40
CA GLU A 110 2.06 3.26 18.77
C GLU A 110 0.62 3.63 18.38
N GLY A 111 -0.09 2.68 17.77
CA GLY A 111 -1.54 2.73 17.52
C GLY A 111 -1.99 3.76 16.48
N GLY A 112 -1.11 4.20 15.58
CA GLY A 112 -1.45 5.16 14.53
C GLY A 112 -2.44 4.61 13.51
N GLY A 113 -2.21 3.38 13.07
CA GLY A 113 -3.09 2.63 12.18
C GLY A 113 -4.41 2.25 12.85
N GLU A 114 -4.38 1.84 14.12
CA GLU A 114 -5.60 1.52 14.90
C GLU A 114 -6.51 2.74 15.05
N ARG A 115 -5.96 3.89 15.46
CA ARG A 115 -6.72 5.15 15.55
C ARG A 115 -7.31 5.55 14.20
N MET A 116 -6.54 5.40 13.12
CA MET A 116 -7.04 5.66 11.77
C MET A 116 -8.17 4.70 11.39
N ALA A 117 -8.04 3.40 11.65
CA ALA A 117 -9.06 2.40 11.36
C ALA A 117 -10.39 2.76 12.05
N ALA A 118 -10.33 3.08 13.34
CA ALA A 118 -11.49 3.52 14.11
C ALA A 118 -12.09 4.84 13.57
N GLN A 119 -11.25 5.80 13.19
CA GLN A 119 -11.69 7.10 12.68
C GLN A 119 -12.49 6.98 11.37
N TYR A 120 -12.07 6.09 10.47
CA TYR A 120 -12.69 5.93 9.15
C TYR A 120 -13.68 4.75 9.08
N GLY A 121 -13.92 4.06 10.19
CA GLY A 121 -14.86 2.93 10.24
C GLY A 121 -14.44 1.73 9.39
N VAL A 122 -13.14 1.54 9.18
CA VAL A 122 -12.56 0.39 8.46
C VAL A 122 -11.87 -0.54 9.44
N PRO A 123 -11.77 -1.86 9.17
CA PRO A 123 -11.12 -2.78 10.10
C PRO A 123 -9.60 -2.59 10.11
N LEU A 124 -9.00 -2.74 11.28
CA LEU A 124 -7.57 -3.02 11.40
C LEU A 124 -7.36 -4.52 11.12
N LEU A 125 -6.73 -4.84 10.00
CA LEU A 125 -6.47 -6.22 9.57
C LEU A 125 -5.33 -6.86 10.36
N GLY A 126 -4.40 -6.03 10.87
CA GLY A 126 -3.35 -6.48 11.75
C GLY A 126 -2.26 -5.43 11.95
N SER A 127 -1.47 -5.65 13.01
CA SER A 127 -0.25 -4.90 13.30
C SER A 127 0.94 -5.85 13.21
N LEU A 128 1.87 -5.57 12.30
CA LEU A 128 3.06 -6.40 12.04
C LEU A 128 4.28 -5.83 12.77
N PRO A 129 5.11 -6.67 13.42
CA PRO A 129 6.32 -6.20 14.09
C PRO A 129 7.37 -5.73 13.07
N LEU A 130 8.30 -4.89 13.53
CA LEU A 130 9.54 -4.63 12.80
C LEU A 130 10.43 -5.87 12.88
N ALA A 131 10.44 -6.67 11.82
CA ALA A 131 11.36 -7.79 11.65
C ALA A 131 12.59 -7.34 10.86
N ILE A 132 13.77 -7.56 11.42
CA ILE A 132 15.05 -7.42 10.72
C ILE A 132 15.50 -8.85 10.43
N ALA A 133 15.48 -9.24 9.16
CA ALA A 133 15.96 -10.55 8.68
C ALA A 133 17.48 -10.50 8.44
#